data_AF-A0AAV9T7S1-F1
#
_entry.id   AF-A0AAV9T7S1-F1
#
_cell.length_a   1.000
_cell.length_b   1.000
_cell.length_c   1.000
_cell.angle_alpha   90.00
_cell.angle_beta   90.00
_cell.angle_gamma   90.00
#
_symmetry.space_group_name_H-M   'P 1'
#
loop_
_entity.id
_entity.type
_entity.pdbx_description
1 polymer ?
#
loop_
_entity_poly.entity_id
_entity_poly.type
_entity_poly.pdbx_seq_one_letter_code
_entity_poly.pdbx_strand_id
1 'polypeptide(L)'
;MSGLPPVAKFHVSGANMKERCLEVSKHYSLKNSLEVMLNQTQNLVDTYPETVRLALEHLPNDECCQADCIHTYESHLDLGEDPFKTAAHLATKVDYPLLKLLLSCHYQCADMMELVLCHTQVCFKSLAAAKQQGDDPHQFEVPELRMGSFTPSPRFSPSIVTAILIDLQSSLAGCVLKLTTALKQFDQGLGKEGRIILLECDLLSERAHSIVESLKKLRGPLTKAGILE
;
A
#
# COMPACT_ATOMS: atom_id res chain seq x y z
N MET A 1 19.62 -0.21 6.03
CA MET A 1 18.58 0.09 7.03
C MET A 1 18.05 -1.22 7.57
N SER A 2 18.05 -1.43 8.88
CA SER A 2 17.43 -2.60 9.50
C SER A 2 15.90 -2.41 9.50
N GLY A 3 15.18 -3.19 8.68
CA GLY A 3 13.69 -3.18 8.58
C GLY A 3 13.03 -3.70 9.86
N LEU A 4 11.71 -3.93 9.90
CA LEU A 4 11.06 -4.44 11.12
C LEU A 4 11.63 -5.81 11.57
N PRO A 5 11.81 -6.05 12.89
CA PRO A 5 12.38 -7.30 13.38
C PRO A 5 11.50 -8.49 12.98
N PRO A 6 12.06 -9.63 12.53
CA PRO A 6 11.24 -10.77 12.14
C PRO A 6 10.51 -11.35 13.36
N VAL A 7 9.17 -11.18 13.40
CA VAL A 7 8.33 -11.62 14.52
C VAL A 7 8.49 -13.12 14.83
N ALA A 8 8.67 -13.93 13.79
CA ALA A 8 8.86 -15.37 13.91
C ALA A 8 10.13 -15.77 14.70
N LYS A 9 11.09 -14.84 14.90
CA LYS A 9 12.35 -15.13 15.63
C LYS A 9 12.30 -14.74 17.11
N PHE A 10 11.16 -14.28 17.63
CA PHE A 10 10.99 -14.03 19.06
C PHE A 10 10.76 -15.34 19.81
N HIS A 11 11.85 -16.03 20.17
CA HIS A 11 11.84 -17.18 21.07
C HIS A 11 12.41 -16.79 22.43
N VAL A 12 11.57 -16.22 23.30
CA VAL A 12 11.99 -15.81 24.65
C VAL A 12 10.94 -16.21 25.69
N SER A 13 11.40 -16.53 26.89
CA SER A 13 10.53 -16.64 28.07
C SER A 13 9.80 -15.33 28.30
N GLY A 14 8.54 -15.38 28.72
CA GLY A 14 7.76 -14.18 29.07
C GLY A 14 8.48 -13.29 30.09
N ALA A 15 9.23 -13.89 31.00
CA ALA A 15 10.05 -13.18 32.01
C ALA A 15 11.16 -12.31 31.41
N ASN A 16 11.68 -12.69 30.25
CA ASN A 16 12.78 -11.97 29.59
C ASN A 16 12.27 -11.11 28.43
N MET A 17 10.96 -11.01 28.25
CA MET A 17 10.36 -10.34 27.10
C MET A 17 10.64 -8.83 27.13
N LYS A 18 10.61 -8.20 28.31
CA LYS A 18 10.93 -6.77 28.48
C LYS A 18 12.36 -6.46 28.02
N GLU A 19 13.33 -7.23 28.49
CA GLU A 19 14.74 -7.08 28.12
C GLU A 19 14.94 -7.30 26.62
N ARG A 20 14.32 -8.34 26.06
CA ARG A 20 14.38 -8.61 24.61
C ARG A 20 13.76 -7.50 23.78
N CYS A 21 12.62 -6.93 24.20
CA CYS A 21 12.00 -5.80 23.52
C CYS A 21 12.90 -4.57 23.53
N LEU A 22 13.56 -4.28 24.66
CA LEU A 22 14.53 -3.19 24.76
C LEU A 22 15.76 -3.42 23.89
N GLU A 23 16.34 -4.62 23.93
CA GLU A 23 17.47 -5.01 23.07
C GLU A 23 17.11 -4.84 21.59
N VAL A 24 15.98 -5.39 21.16
CA VAL A 24 15.51 -5.26 19.78
C VAL A 24 15.27 -3.79 19.44
N SER A 25 14.63 -3.00 20.30
CA SER A 25 14.42 -1.57 20.04
C SER A 25 15.71 -0.78 19.80
N LYS A 26 16.85 -1.20 20.37
CA LYS A 26 18.16 -0.56 20.15
C LYS A 26 18.74 -0.85 18.75
N HIS A 27 18.38 -1.98 18.15
CA HIS A 27 18.92 -2.41 16.85
C HIS A 27 18.08 -1.96 15.65
N TYR A 28 16.87 -1.48 15.91
CA TYR A 28 15.92 -1.09 14.88
C TYR A 28 15.51 0.37 15.07
N SER A 29 15.67 1.16 14.01
CA SER A 29 15.11 2.53 14.01
C SER A 29 13.60 2.45 13.76
N LEU A 30 12.86 2.14 14.82
CA LEU A 30 11.41 1.96 14.78
C LEU A 30 10.71 3.25 14.35
N LYS A 31 11.14 4.39 14.90
CA LYS A 31 10.65 5.72 14.50
C LYS A 31 10.81 5.94 13.00
N ASN A 32 12.04 5.84 12.48
CA ASN A 32 12.27 6.10 11.06
C ASN A 32 11.53 5.10 10.17
N SER A 33 11.43 3.83 10.58
CA SER A 33 10.68 2.82 9.83
C SER A 33 9.18 3.16 9.73
N LEU A 34 8.58 3.63 10.83
CA LEU A 34 7.17 4.05 10.87
C LEU A 34 6.95 5.31 10.03
N GLU A 35 7.82 6.32 10.16
CA GLU A 35 7.72 7.56 9.37
C GLU A 35 7.87 7.28 7.87
N VAL A 36 8.86 6.47 7.48
CA VAL A 36 9.05 6.07 6.08
C VAL A 36 7.81 5.35 5.57
N MET A 37 7.28 4.37 6.30
CA MET A 37 6.08 3.64 5.90
C MET A 37 4.87 4.57 5.71
N LEU A 38 4.61 5.46 6.67
CA LEU A 38 3.50 6.42 6.60
C LEU A 38 3.63 7.32 5.36
N ASN A 39 4.83 7.88 5.15
CA ASN A 39 5.09 8.75 4.00
C ASN A 39 4.97 7.99 2.67
N GLN A 40 5.51 6.76 2.56
CA GLN A 40 5.42 5.96 1.33
C GLN A 40 3.97 5.55 1.04
N THR A 41 3.20 5.22 2.07
CA THR A 41 1.77 4.89 1.94
C THR A 41 0.98 6.11 1.46
N GLN A 42 1.21 7.29 2.05
CA GLN A 42 0.60 8.54 1.61
C GLN A 42 0.96 8.87 0.15
N ASN A 43 2.24 8.82 -0.21
CA ASN A 43 2.69 9.08 -1.58
C ASN A 43 2.02 8.14 -2.58
N LEU A 44 1.86 6.87 -2.23
CA LEU A 44 1.16 5.90 -3.07
C LEU A 44 -0.32 6.26 -3.22
N VAL A 45 -1.02 6.62 -2.14
CA VAL A 45 -2.42 7.09 -2.19
C VAL A 45 -2.55 8.29 -3.12
N ASP A 46 -1.66 9.27 -2.99
CA ASP A 46 -1.72 10.53 -3.75
C ASP A 46 -1.42 10.30 -5.24
N THR A 47 -0.50 9.39 -5.57
CA THR A 47 -0.06 9.12 -6.94
C THR A 47 -0.94 8.09 -7.66
N TYR A 48 -1.72 7.29 -6.91
CA TYR A 48 -2.53 6.21 -7.45
C TYR A 48 -3.49 6.67 -8.56
N PRO A 49 -4.33 7.71 -8.36
CA PRO A 49 -5.34 8.08 -9.34
C PRO A 49 -4.75 8.52 -10.68
N GLU A 50 -3.68 9.32 -10.63
CA GLU A 50 -3.01 9.82 -11.82
C GLU A 50 -2.25 8.71 -12.56
N THR A 51 -1.65 7.78 -11.83
CA THR A 51 -1.01 6.60 -12.42
C THR A 51 -2.03 5.72 -13.16
N VAL A 52 -3.20 5.50 -12.57
CA VAL A 52 -4.29 4.76 -13.22
C VAL A 52 -4.79 5.51 -14.46
N ARG A 53 -4.94 6.84 -14.37
CA ARG A 53 -5.35 7.68 -15.50
C ARG A 53 -4.37 7.52 -16.68
N LEU A 54 -3.07 7.66 -16.42
CA LEU A 54 -2.02 7.51 -17.43
C LEU A 54 -1.98 6.09 -18.02
N ALA A 55 -2.12 5.06 -17.18
CA ALA A 55 -2.05 3.68 -17.62
C ALA A 55 -3.25 3.23 -18.48
N LEU A 56 -4.39 3.90 -18.31
CA LEU A 56 -5.63 3.63 -19.03
C LEU A 56 -5.95 4.72 -20.07
N GLU A 57 -5.06 5.68 -20.28
CA GLU A 57 -5.27 6.79 -21.21
C GLU A 57 -5.38 6.25 -22.63
N HIS A 58 -6.53 6.52 -23.25
CA HIS A 58 -6.75 6.27 -24.67
C HIS A 58 -6.62 7.60 -25.38
N LEU A 59 -5.57 7.75 -26.18
CA LEU A 59 -5.47 8.92 -27.04
C LEU A 59 -6.60 8.84 -28.06
N PRO A 60 -7.41 9.90 -28.22
CA PRO A 60 -8.45 9.93 -29.23
C PRO A 60 -7.80 9.70 -30.60
N ASN A 61 -8.32 8.73 -31.32
CA ASN A 61 -7.94 8.52 -32.71
C ASN A 61 -8.80 9.49 -33.52
N ASP A 62 -8.30 10.71 -33.77
CA ASP A 62 -9.03 11.68 -34.58
C ASP A 62 -9.27 11.08 -35.97
N GLU A 63 -10.52 11.04 -36.42
CA GLU A 63 -10.86 10.62 -37.78
C GLU A 63 -10.18 11.59 -38.77
N CYS A 64 -9.25 11.09 -39.62
CA CYS A 64 -8.57 11.95 -40.59
C CYS A 64 -9.59 12.51 -41.58
N CYS A 65 -9.89 13.81 -41.48
CA CYS A 65 -10.81 14.50 -42.37
C CYS A 65 -10.13 15.17 -43.58
N GLN A 66 -8.80 15.03 -43.72
CA GLN A 66 -8.05 15.65 -44.82
C GLN A 66 -8.07 14.78 -46.08
N ALA A 67 -8.38 15.41 -47.22
CA ALA A 67 -8.11 14.82 -48.52
C ALA A 67 -6.60 14.68 -48.73
N ASP A 68 -6.16 13.58 -49.36
CA ASP A 68 -4.75 13.24 -49.60
C ASP A 68 -3.88 13.11 -48.32
N CYS A 69 -4.52 12.70 -47.21
CA CYS A 69 -3.87 12.45 -45.92
C CYS A 69 -2.83 11.32 -46.04
N ILE A 70 -1.66 11.46 -45.42
CA ILE A 70 -0.59 10.44 -45.49
C ILE A 70 -1.03 9.06 -44.98
N HIS A 71 -2.06 9.01 -44.13
CA HIS A 71 -2.70 7.80 -43.61
C HIS A 71 -3.41 6.95 -44.68
N THR A 72 -3.76 7.52 -45.83
CA THR A 72 -4.52 6.82 -46.88
C THR A 72 -3.64 6.13 -47.92
N TYR A 73 -2.33 6.36 -47.87
CA TYR A 73 -1.38 5.69 -48.77
C TYR A 73 -0.97 4.34 -48.19
N GLU A 74 -0.98 3.30 -49.02
CA GLU A 74 -0.55 1.96 -48.59
C GLU A 74 0.94 1.93 -48.23
N SER A 75 1.29 1.22 -47.16
CA SER A 75 2.69 0.96 -46.83
C SER A 75 3.35 0.08 -47.90
N HIS A 76 4.65 0.28 -48.11
CA HIS A 76 5.41 -0.57 -49.03
C HIS A 76 5.46 -2.01 -48.49
N LEU A 77 5.12 -3.00 -49.33
CA LEU A 77 4.95 -4.41 -48.95
C LEU A 77 6.16 -5.02 -48.21
N ASP A 78 7.37 -4.57 -48.56
CA ASP A 78 8.63 -5.06 -47.97
C ASP A 78 8.92 -4.48 -46.57
N LEU A 79 8.19 -3.46 -46.12
CA LEU A 79 8.43 -2.77 -44.84
C LEU A 79 7.54 -3.27 -43.69
N GLY A 80 6.64 -4.23 -43.94
CA GLY A 80 5.80 -4.85 -42.91
C GLY A 80 4.49 -4.11 -42.64
N GLU A 81 4.00 -4.16 -41.39
CA GLU A 81 2.73 -3.52 -41.00
C GLU A 81 2.79 -1.99 -41.12
N ASP A 82 1.66 -1.40 -41.49
CA ASP A 82 1.50 0.04 -41.60
C ASP A 82 1.86 0.75 -40.27
N PRO A 83 2.73 1.80 -40.31
CA PRO A 83 3.21 2.46 -39.11
C PRO A 83 2.10 3.21 -38.37
N PHE A 84 1.08 3.71 -39.06
CA PHE A 84 -0.04 4.42 -38.45
C PHE A 84 -1.02 3.47 -37.78
N LYS A 85 -1.28 2.31 -38.39
CA LYS A 85 -2.02 1.22 -37.75
C LYS A 85 -1.30 0.72 -36.49
N THR A 86 0.02 0.58 -36.56
CA THR A 86 0.85 0.20 -35.41
C THR A 86 0.80 1.26 -34.31
N ALA A 87 0.97 2.54 -34.67
CA ALA A 87 0.91 3.66 -33.72
C ALA A 87 -0.48 3.80 -33.08
N ALA A 88 -1.56 3.65 -33.85
CA ALA A 88 -2.94 3.67 -33.34
C ALA A 88 -3.18 2.54 -32.32
N HIS A 89 -2.70 1.32 -32.61
CA HIS A 89 -2.79 0.21 -31.66
C HIS A 89 -2.04 0.50 -30.35
N LEU A 90 -0.84 1.08 -30.44
CA LEU A 90 -0.03 1.48 -29.28
C LEU A 90 -0.69 2.62 -28.49
N ALA A 91 -1.35 3.56 -29.17
CA ALA A 91 -2.03 4.71 -28.57
C ALA A 91 -3.32 4.35 -27.82
N THR A 92 -3.89 3.18 -28.09
CA THR A 92 -5.07 2.62 -27.41
C THR A 92 -4.72 1.52 -26.41
N LYS A 93 -3.43 1.23 -26.20
CA LYS A 93 -2.99 0.08 -25.41
C LYS A 93 -2.87 0.46 -23.94
N VAL A 94 -3.53 -0.32 -23.09
CA VAL A 94 -3.32 -0.29 -21.64
C VAL A 94 -1.84 -0.49 -21.30
N ASP A 95 -1.26 0.40 -20.50
CA ASP A 95 0.11 0.29 -19.98
C ASP A 95 0.16 -0.72 -18.83
N TYR A 96 0.20 -2.00 -19.20
CA TYR A 96 0.31 -3.09 -18.22
C TYR A 96 1.57 -3.02 -17.35
N PRO A 97 2.77 -2.69 -17.86
CA PRO A 97 3.95 -2.46 -17.01
C PRO A 97 3.71 -1.44 -15.90
N LEU A 98 3.09 -0.30 -16.21
CA LEU A 98 2.78 0.74 -15.22
C LEU A 98 1.78 0.24 -14.17
N LEU A 99 0.73 -0.47 -14.60
CA LEU A 99 -0.24 -1.08 -13.67
C LEU A 99 0.42 -2.12 -12.75
N LYS A 100 1.32 -2.97 -13.28
CA LYS A 100 2.04 -3.96 -12.47
C LYS A 100 2.96 -3.30 -11.46
N LEU A 101 3.64 -2.22 -11.83
CA LEU A 101 4.47 -1.46 -10.91
C LEU A 101 3.62 -0.87 -9.79
N LEU A 102 2.49 -0.25 -10.13
CA LEU A 102 1.54 0.32 -9.16
C LEU A 102 1.03 -0.74 -8.17
N LEU A 103 0.59 -1.90 -8.68
CA LEU A 103 0.14 -3.02 -7.84
C LEU A 103 1.28 -3.57 -6.96
N SER A 104 2.50 -3.68 -7.49
CA SER A 104 3.67 -4.11 -6.72
C SER A 104 3.96 -3.18 -5.54
N CYS A 105 3.90 -1.85 -5.76
CA CYS A 105 4.05 -0.87 -4.69
C CYS A 105 2.97 -1.01 -3.61
N HIS A 106 1.72 -1.25 -4.02
CA HIS A 106 0.63 -1.47 -3.07
C HIS A 106 0.84 -2.77 -2.28
N TYR A 107 1.20 -3.88 -2.93
CA TYR A 107 1.54 -5.13 -2.24
C TYR A 107 2.64 -4.94 -1.18
N GLN A 108 3.69 -4.17 -1.49
CA GLN A 108 4.74 -3.85 -0.51
C GLN A 108 4.21 -3.05 0.69
N CYS A 109 3.31 -2.09 0.46
CA CYS A 109 2.65 -1.35 1.55
C CYS A 109 1.79 -2.29 2.41
N ALA A 110 1.06 -3.23 1.78
CA ALA A 110 0.26 -4.23 2.47
C ALA A 110 1.13 -5.19 3.31
N ASP A 111 2.23 -5.71 2.75
CA ASP A 111 3.21 -6.56 3.45
C ASP A 111 3.75 -5.86 4.71
N MET A 112 4.15 -4.60 4.57
CA MET A 112 4.66 -3.80 5.67
C MET A 112 3.61 -3.57 6.76
N MET A 113 2.36 -3.31 6.37
CA MET A 113 1.27 -3.08 7.31
C MET A 113 0.92 -4.37 8.07
N GLU A 114 0.91 -5.52 7.41
CA GLU A 114 0.71 -6.81 8.09
C GLU A 114 1.82 -7.12 9.09
N LEU A 115 3.08 -6.81 8.78
CA LEU A 115 4.19 -6.95 9.74
C LEU A 115 3.98 -6.08 10.98
N VAL A 116 3.52 -4.84 10.82
CA VAL A 116 3.19 -3.95 11.95
C VAL A 116 2.04 -4.48 12.77
N LEU A 117 0.99 -5.03 12.12
CA LEU A 117 -0.11 -5.69 12.82
C LEU A 117 0.40 -6.87 13.65
N CYS A 118 1.31 -7.68 13.09
CA CYS A 118 1.95 -8.78 13.82
C CYS A 118 2.76 -8.25 15.02
N HIS A 119 3.56 -7.19 14.84
CA HIS A 119 4.30 -6.57 15.94
C HIS A 119 3.39 -6.03 17.03
N THR A 120 2.27 -5.42 16.65
CA THR A 120 1.28 -4.90 17.60
C THR A 120 0.74 -6.05 18.46
N GLN A 121 0.40 -7.18 17.84
CA GLN A 121 -0.05 -8.37 18.57
C GLN A 121 1.02 -8.94 19.50
N VAL A 122 2.30 -8.96 19.07
CA VAL A 122 3.42 -9.34 19.94
C VAL A 122 3.51 -8.41 21.13
N CYS A 123 3.42 -7.09 20.93
CA CYS A 123 3.45 -6.12 22.01
C CYS A 123 2.33 -6.36 23.03
N PHE A 124 1.11 -6.69 22.58
CA PHE A 124 0.02 -7.08 23.47
C PHE A 124 0.30 -8.36 24.26
N LYS A 125 0.90 -9.38 23.62
CA LYS A 125 1.30 -10.61 24.33
C LYS A 125 2.38 -10.33 25.37
N SER A 126 3.35 -9.48 25.06
CA SER A 126 4.40 -9.05 25.98
C SER A 126 3.81 -8.29 27.17
N LEU A 127 2.87 -7.37 26.93
CA LEU A 127 2.14 -6.63 27.95
C LEU A 127 1.37 -7.58 28.89
N ALA A 128 0.68 -8.58 28.34
CA ALA A 128 -0.05 -9.57 29.13
C ALA A 128 0.90 -10.43 30.00
N ALA A 129 2.03 -10.86 29.45
CA ALA A 129 3.04 -11.63 30.18
C ALA A 129 3.66 -10.83 31.34
N ALA A 130 3.99 -9.55 31.11
CA ALA A 130 4.52 -8.66 32.13
C ALA A 130 3.52 -8.47 33.30
N LYS A 131 2.24 -8.23 32.98
CA LYS A 131 1.18 -8.10 33.99
C LYS A 131 1.03 -9.35 34.87
N GLN A 132 1.19 -10.55 34.30
CA GLN A 132 1.14 -11.80 35.07
C GLN A 132 2.31 -11.94 36.07
N GLN A 133 3.40 -11.22 35.84
CA GLN A 133 4.59 -11.26 36.68
C GLN A 133 4.64 -10.11 37.71
N GLY A 134 3.61 -9.27 37.74
CA GLY A 134 3.55 -8.12 38.63
C GLY A 134 4.39 -6.92 38.16
N ASP A 135 4.94 -6.97 36.95
CA ASP A 135 5.61 -5.83 36.34
C ASP A 135 4.56 -4.83 35.84
N ASP A 136 4.77 -3.54 36.13
CA ASP A 136 4.06 -2.45 35.46
C ASP A 136 4.85 -2.02 34.21
N PRO A 137 4.36 -2.30 33.00
CA PRO A 137 5.05 -1.95 31.77
C PRO A 137 4.77 -0.50 31.30
N HIS A 138 4.10 0.34 32.09
CA HIS A 138 3.74 1.70 31.67
C HIS A 138 4.87 2.74 31.80
N GLN A 139 5.99 2.54 31.10
CA GLN A 139 7.00 3.58 30.86
C GLN A 139 7.58 3.48 29.43
N PHE A 140 6.73 3.47 28.42
CA PHE A 140 7.19 3.65 27.05
C PHE A 140 7.11 5.13 26.68
N GLU A 141 8.26 5.74 26.42
CA GLU A 141 8.30 7.03 25.74
C GLU A 141 7.68 6.86 24.36
N VAL A 142 6.57 7.54 24.11
CA VAL A 142 5.94 7.57 22.78
C VAL A 142 6.80 8.47 21.89
N PRO A 143 7.45 7.94 20.84
CA PRO A 143 8.24 8.77 19.96
C PRO A 143 7.33 9.76 19.22
N GLU A 144 7.81 11.00 19.09
CA GLU A 144 7.21 11.99 18.23
C GLU A 144 7.41 11.54 16.76
N LEU A 145 6.30 11.23 16.07
CA LEU A 145 6.30 10.69 14.71
C LEU A 145 5.96 11.80 13.71
N ARG A 146 6.81 11.99 12.70
CA ARG A 146 6.58 12.97 11.65
C ARG A 146 5.90 12.34 10.43
N MET A 147 4.86 13.01 9.95
CA MET A 147 4.14 12.66 8.71
C MET A 147 4.20 13.87 7.79
N GLY A 148 5.13 13.84 6.82
CA GLY A 148 5.50 15.04 6.07
C GLY A 148 5.96 16.20 6.96
N SER A 149 5.24 17.33 6.88
CA SER A 149 5.46 18.51 7.73
C SER A 149 4.67 18.47 9.04
N PHE A 150 3.73 17.54 9.20
CA PHE A 150 2.89 17.45 10.38
C PHE A 150 3.58 16.62 11.47
N THR A 151 3.43 17.05 12.73
CA THR A 151 3.97 16.35 13.89
C THR A 151 2.94 16.40 15.02
N PRO A 152 2.30 15.27 15.38
CA PRO A 152 1.31 15.23 16.43
C PRO A 152 1.97 15.40 17.79
N SER A 153 1.25 16.02 18.72
CA SER A 153 1.68 16.06 20.13
C SER A 153 1.89 14.64 20.65
N PRO A 154 2.99 14.34 21.37
CA PRO A 154 3.31 12.99 21.85
C PRO A 154 2.18 12.30 22.60
N ARG A 155 1.38 13.09 23.34
CA ARG A 155 0.21 12.61 24.10
C ARG A 155 -0.87 11.99 23.22
N PHE A 156 -1.16 12.58 22.07
CA PHE A 156 -2.21 12.14 21.14
C PHE A 156 -1.65 11.33 19.97
N SER A 157 -0.31 11.23 19.88
CA SER A 157 0.40 10.57 18.78
C SER A 157 -0.14 9.15 18.49
N PRO A 158 -0.40 8.27 19.47
CA PRO A 158 -0.92 6.93 19.18
C PRO A 158 -2.34 6.94 18.55
N SER A 159 -3.26 7.77 19.08
CA SER A 159 -4.61 7.93 18.54
C SER A 159 -4.61 8.51 17.14
N ILE A 160 -3.81 9.56 16.92
CA ILE A 160 -3.68 10.23 15.61
C ILE A 160 -3.06 9.28 14.58
N VAL A 161 -1.96 8.61 14.92
CA VAL A 161 -1.29 7.67 14.01
C VAL A 161 -2.18 6.49 13.69
N THR A 162 -2.92 5.95 14.66
CA THR A 162 -3.89 4.87 14.41
C THR A 162 -4.99 5.31 13.45
N ALA A 163 -5.51 6.53 13.62
CA ALA A 163 -6.52 7.09 12.73
C ALA A 163 -5.98 7.29 11.31
N ILE A 164 -4.77 7.83 11.17
CA ILE A 164 -4.11 8.04 9.88
C ILE A 164 -3.83 6.71 9.18
N LEU A 165 -3.37 5.69 9.90
CA LEU A 165 -3.17 4.35 9.33
C LEU A 165 -4.48 3.77 8.79
N ILE A 166 -5.58 3.91 9.52
CA ILE A 166 -6.90 3.44 9.06
C ILE A 166 -7.31 4.20 7.80
N ASP A 167 -7.15 5.51 7.78
CA ASP A 167 -7.53 6.38 6.66
C ASP A 167 -6.73 6.08 5.39
N LEU A 168 -5.40 5.99 5.51
CA LEU A 168 -4.50 5.65 4.42
C LEU A 168 -4.80 4.27 3.83
N GLN A 169 -4.94 3.24 4.68
CA GLN A 169 -5.22 1.89 4.21
C GLN A 169 -6.63 1.76 3.61
N SER A 170 -7.60 2.51 4.14
CA SER A 170 -8.95 2.58 3.56
C SER A 170 -8.93 3.26 2.18
N SER A 171 -8.12 4.31 2.04
CA SER A 171 -7.92 5.02 0.77
C SER A 171 -7.27 4.12 -0.27
N LEU A 172 -6.23 3.36 0.10
CA LEU A 172 -5.60 2.37 -0.77
C LEU A 172 -6.57 1.25 -1.19
N ALA A 173 -7.38 0.72 -0.27
CA ALA A 173 -8.42 -0.25 -0.60
C ALA A 173 -9.43 0.32 -1.61
N GLY A 174 -9.84 1.58 -1.42
CA GLY A 174 -10.69 2.30 -2.37
C GLY A 174 -10.04 2.52 -3.74
N CYS A 175 -8.73 2.74 -3.78
CA CYS A 175 -7.98 2.89 -5.04
C CYS A 175 -7.98 1.61 -5.88
N VAL A 176 -7.80 0.45 -5.25
CA VAL A 176 -7.86 -0.85 -5.95
C VAL A 176 -9.26 -1.10 -6.50
N LEU A 177 -10.30 -0.82 -5.72
CA LEU A 177 -11.67 -0.94 -6.21
C LEU A 177 -11.92 -0.07 -7.45
N LYS A 178 -11.47 1.19 -7.42
CA LYS A 178 -11.58 2.11 -8.57
C LYS A 178 -10.82 1.58 -9.79
N LEU A 179 -9.61 1.06 -9.61
CA LEU A 179 -8.83 0.43 -10.69
C LEU A 179 -9.57 -0.77 -11.28
N THR A 180 -10.09 -1.67 -10.44
CA THR A 180 -10.90 -2.82 -10.90
C THR A 180 -12.11 -2.37 -11.70
N THR A 181 -12.83 -1.35 -11.23
CA THR A 181 -13.98 -0.80 -11.95
C THR A 181 -13.56 -0.20 -13.29
N ALA A 182 -12.47 0.57 -13.34
CA ALA A 182 -11.97 1.18 -14.57
C ALA A 182 -11.57 0.10 -15.59
N LEU A 183 -10.81 -0.92 -15.17
CA LEU A 183 -10.43 -2.05 -16.02
C LEU A 183 -11.66 -2.81 -16.55
N LYS A 184 -12.68 -3.06 -15.72
CA LYS A 184 -13.92 -3.72 -16.16
C LYS A 184 -14.71 -2.90 -17.20
N GLN A 185 -14.52 -1.59 -17.28
CA GLN A 185 -15.10 -0.78 -18.36
C GLN A 185 -14.36 -0.99 -19.70
N PHE A 186 -13.09 -1.43 -19.66
CA PHE A 186 -12.29 -1.82 -20.82
C PHE A 186 -12.48 -3.28 -21.26
N ASP A 187 -13.39 -4.04 -20.62
CA ASP A 187 -13.48 -5.51 -20.71
C ASP A 187 -13.77 -6.05 -22.13
N GLN A 188 -14.31 -5.23 -23.04
CA GLN A 188 -14.47 -5.64 -24.45
C GLN A 188 -13.13 -5.76 -25.23
N GLY A 189 -12.00 -5.33 -24.66
CA GLY A 189 -10.67 -5.37 -25.28
C GLY A 189 -9.53 -5.89 -24.39
N LEU A 190 -9.80 -6.34 -23.17
CA LEU A 190 -8.75 -6.82 -22.26
C LEU A 190 -8.24 -8.21 -22.67
N GLY A 191 -6.98 -8.24 -23.14
CA GLY A 191 -6.23 -9.46 -23.42
C GLY A 191 -5.93 -10.29 -22.16
N LYS A 192 -5.08 -11.31 -22.31
CA LYS A 192 -4.69 -12.18 -21.19
C LYS A 192 -4.03 -11.39 -20.06
N GLU A 193 -3.21 -10.39 -20.38
CA GLU A 193 -2.59 -9.51 -19.37
C GLU A 193 -3.64 -8.78 -18.54
N GLY A 194 -4.68 -8.22 -19.18
CA GLY A 194 -5.78 -7.54 -18.48
C GLY A 194 -6.49 -8.43 -17.45
N ARG A 195 -6.73 -9.70 -17.81
CA ARG A 195 -7.33 -10.68 -16.90
C ARG A 195 -6.43 -11.01 -15.71
N ILE A 196 -5.12 -11.06 -15.92
CA ILE A 196 -4.14 -11.26 -14.83
C ILE A 196 -4.19 -10.05 -13.87
N ILE A 197 -4.17 -8.83 -14.40
CA ILE A 197 -4.26 -7.62 -13.57
C ILE A 197 -5.56 -7.58 -12.77
N LEU A 198 -6.69 -7.95 -13.37
CA LEU A 198 -7.97 -8.02 -12.66
C LEU A 198 -7.91 -9.02 -11.49
N LEU A 199 -7.32 -10.19 -11.69
CA LEU A 199 -7.13 -11.18 -10.64
C LEU A 199 -6.21 -10.66 -9.52
N GLU A 200 -5.11 -9.99 -9.87
CA GLU A 200 -4.22 -9.34 -8.90
C GLU A 200 -4.96 -8.26 -8.10
N CYS A 201 -5.82 -7.48 -8.75
CA CYS A 201 -6.64 -6.48 -8.06
C CYS A 201 -7.64 -7.13 -7.09
N ASP A 202 -8.26 -8.24 -7.46
CA ASP A 202 -9.19 -8.97 -6.57
C ASP A 202 -8.47 -9.50 -5.32
N LEU A 203 -7.32 -10.16 -5.49
CA LEU A 203 -6.49 -10.65 -4.38
C LEU A 203 -6.01 -9.51 -3.46
N LEU A 204 -5.55 -8.42 -4.06
CA LEU A 204 -5.09 -7.25 -3.31
C LEU A 204 -6.26 -6.55 -2.59
N SER A 205 -7.44 -6.51 -3.20
CA SER A 205 -8.64 -5.95 -2.59
C SER A 205 -9.03 -6.72 -1.33
N GLU A 206 -9.11 -8.05 -1.39
CA GLU A 206 -9.39 -8.89 -0.22
C GLU A 206 -8.39 -8.63 0.91
N ARG A 207 -7.12 -8.55 0.56
CA ARG A 207 -6.04 -8.27 1.50
C ARG A 207 -6.14 -6.88 2.13
N ALA A 208 -6.36 -5.85 1.33
CA ALA A 208 -6.50 -4.47 1.80
C ALA A 208 -7.71 -4.32 2.75
N HIS A 209 -8.85 -4.95 2.43
CA HIS A 209 -10.01 -4.98 3.33
C HIS A 209 -9.68 -5.68 4.66
N SER A 210 -8.99 -6.82 4.61
CA SER A 210 -8.56 -7.54 5.82
C SER A 210 -7.66 -6.69 6.73
N ILE A 211 -6.72 -5.93 6.13
CA ILE A 211 -5.83 -5.00 6.84
C ILE A 211 -6.65 -3.89 7.51
N VAL A 212 -7.55 -3.23 6.78
CA VAL A 212 -8.40 -2.15 7.30
C VAL A 212 -9.25 -2.65 8.47
N GLU A 213 -9.88 -3.80 8.33
CA GLU A 213 -10.70 -4.38 9.40
C GLU A 213 -9.85 -4.77 10.62
N SER A 214 -8.63 -5.27 10.41
CA SER A 214 -7.70 -5.56 11.50
C SER A 214 -7.29 -4.29 12.26
N LEU A 215 -6.99 -3.20 11.55
CA LEU A 215 -6.68 -1.90 12.16
C LEU A 215 -7.86 -1.33 12.95
N LYS A 216 -9.08 -1.40 12.40
CA LYS A 216 -10.30 -0.98 13.13
C LYS A 216 -10.50 -1.80 14.40
N LYS A 217 -10.32 -3.12 14.33
CA LYS A 217 -10.42 -4.03 15.48
C LYS A 217 -9.38 -3.74 16.56
N LEU A 218 -8.19 -3.27 16.21
CA LEU A 218 -7.13 -2.92 17.17
C LEU A 218 -7.47 -1.72 18.05
N ARG A 219 -8.35 -0.81 17.62
CA ARG A 219 -8.72 0.37 18.43
C ARG A 219 -9.24 -0.02 19.82
N GLY A 220 -10.15 -1.00 19.89
CA GLY A 220 -10.74 -1.44 21.15
C GLY A 220 -9.71 -1.93 22.18
N PRO A 221 -8.87 -2.94 21.84
CA PRO A 221 -7.78 -3.38 22.69
C PRO A 221 -6.79 -2.28 23.09
N LEU A 222 -6.43 -1.37 22.16
CA LEU A 222 -5.48 -0.29 22.46
C LEU A 222 -6.08 0.75 23.43
N THR A 223 -7.36 1.11 23.27
CA THR A 223 -8.07 1.97 24.24
C THR A 223 -8.17 1.30 25.61
N LYS A 224 -8.51 0.00 25.66
CA LYS A 224 -8.55 -0.76 26.93
C LYS A 224 -7.18 -0.85 27.62
N ALA A 225 -6.10 -0.81 26.85
CA ALA A 225 -4.74 -0.78 27.36
C ALA A 225 -4.27 0.64 27.77
N GLY A 226 -5.10 1.67 27.60
CA GLY A 226 -4.75 3.07 27.89
C GLY A 226 -3.75 3.67 26.91
N ILE A 227 -3.58 3.06 25.72
CA ILE A 227 -2.66 3.52 24.68
C ILE A 227 -3.32 4.57 23.78
N LEU A 228 -4.62 4.40 23.49
CA LEU A 228 -5.42 5.40 22.79
C LEU A 228 -6.30 6.14 23.79
N GLU A 229 -6.31 7.47 23.68
CA GLU A 229 -7.34 8.33 24.25
C GLU A 229 -8.60 8.32 23.36
#